data_AF-A0A6A6ERE1-F1
#
_entry.id   AF-A0A6A6ERE1-F1
#
_cell.length_a   1.000
_cell.length_b   1.000
_cell.length_c   1.000
_cell.angle_alpha   90.00
_cell.angle_beta   90.00
_cell.angle_gamma   90.00
#
_symmetry.space_group_name_H-M   'P 1'
#
loop_
_entity.id
_entity.type
_entity.pdbx_description
1 polymer ?
#
loop_
_entity_poly.entity_id
_entity_poly.type
_entity_poly.pdbx_seq_one_letter_code
_entity_poly.pdbx_strand_id
1 'polypeptide(L)'
;MSSEQMQTLARSKRAANENFRKRVETLGSKFTELSQDYEADVYFLVYRNGRFHTYSSTDNALWPPSPETLSKLYPPPIKKSLAHYRRIKPQRAKVNSRKAILHKRLSAGCSLTSAQSEFGHVIGRK
;
A
#
# COMPACT_ATOMS: atom_id res chain seq x y z
N MET A 1 -2.64 16.12 -31.92
CA MET A 1 -2.74 15.28 -30.71
C MET A 1 -3.61 14.08 -31.06
N SER A 2 -3.06 12.85 -31.02
CA SER A 2 -3.76 11.63 -31.46
C SER A 2 -4.90 11.24 -30.51
N SER A 3 -5.99 10.68 -31.04
CA SER A 3 -7.16 10.18 -30.31
C SER A 3 -6.80 9.14 -29.24
N GLU A 4 -5.75 8.34 -29.47
CA GLU A 4 -5.23 7.36 -28.50
C GLU A 4 -4.60 8.03 -27.26
N GLN A 5 -3.93 9.18 -27.46
CA GLN A 5 -3.35 9.94 -26.34
C GLN A 5 -4.44 10.59 -25.49
N MET A 6 -5.58 10.98 -26.07
CA MET A 6 -6.71 11.51 -25.31
C MET A 6 -7.41 10.45 -24.45
N GLN A 7 -7.62 9.23 -24.98
CA GLN A 7 -8.23 8.13 -24.22
C GLN A 7 -7.35 7.65 -23.05
N THR A 8 -6.05 7.54 -23.25
CA THR A 8 -5.11 7.12 -22.19
C THR A 8 -5.05 8.14 -21.05
N LEU A 9 -5.03 9.43 -21.35
CA LEU A 9 -5.11 10.51 -20.36
C LEU A 9 -6.45 10.53 -19.62
N ALA A 10 -7.57 10.29 -20.30
CA ALA A 10 -8.88 10.23 -19.66
C ALA A 10 -8.96 9.05 -18.67
N ARG A 11 -8.43 7.88 -19.06
CA ARG A 11 -8.39 6.69 -18.19
C ARG A 11 -7.47 6.88 -16.99
N SER A 12 -6.30 7.51 -17.16
CA SER A 12 -5.38 7.79 -16.05
C SER A 12 -5.96 8.80 -15.06
N LYS A 13 -6.67 9.84 -15.54
CA LYS A 13 -7.38 10.80 -14.70
C LYS A 13 -8.48 10.12 -13.86
N ARG A 14 -9.27 9.23 -14.46
CA ARG A 14 -10.30 8.44 -13.74
C ARG A 14 -9.67 7.60 -12.64
N ALA A 15 -8.60 6.86 -12.96
CA ALA A 15 -7.88 6.04 -11.98
C ALA A 15 -7.28 6.88 -10.84
N ALA A 16 -6.70 8.05 -11.14
CA ALA A 16 -6.16 8.96 -10.11
C ALA A 16 -7.25 9.50 -9.19
N ASN A 17 -8.44 9.78 -9.70
CA ASN A 17 -9.58 10.24 -8.91
C ASN A 17 -10.12 9.15 -7.99
N GLU A 18 -10.27 7.94 -8.50
CA GLU A 18 -10.69 6.79 -7.69
C GLU A 18 -9.67 6.49 -6.59
N ASN A 19 -8.38 6.46 -6.92
CA ASN A 19 -7.31 6.25 -5.96
C ASN A 19 -7.30 7.32 -4.86
N PHE A 20 -7.54 8.57 -5.22
CA PHE A 20 -7.65 9.65 -4.24
C PHE A 20 -8.86 9.46 -3.32
N ARG A 21 -10.04 9.17 -3.88
CA ARG A 21 -11.25 8.91 -3.10
C ARG A 21 -11.01 7.80 -2.08
N LYS A 22 -10.46 6.66 -2.52
CA LYS A 22 -10.10 5.54 -1.64
C LYS A 22 -9.13 5.96 -0.53
N ARG A 23 -8.12 6.76 -0.84
CA ARG A 23 -7.16 7.25 0.17
C ARG A 23 -7.81 8.18 1.19
N VAL A 24 -8.66 9.11 0.75
CA VAL A 24 -9.38 10.02 1.66
C VAL A 24 -10.30 9.21 2.58
N GLU A 25 -11.00 8.22 2.03
CA GLU A 25 -11.86 7.31 2.81
C GLU A 25 -11.06 6.52 3.86
N THR A 26 -9.94 5.91 3.45
CA THR A 26 -9.04 5.23 4.38
C THR A 26 -8.48 6.15 5.47
N LEU A 27 -8.08 7.38 5.11
CA LEU A 27 -7.62 8.36 6.09
C LEU A 27 -8.73 8.74 7.06
N GLY A 28 -9.97 8.90 6.59
CA GLY A 28 -11.14 9.15 7.45
C GLY A 28 -11.35 8.04 8.48
N SER A 29 -11.25 6.77 8.08
CA SER A 29 -11.29 5.65 9.03
C SER A 29 -10.16 5.72 10.05
N LYS A 30 -8.93 6.05 9.62
CA LYS A 30 -7.78 6.19 10.52
C LYS A 30 -7.89 7.38 11.48
N PHE A 31 -8.47 8.48 11.04
CA PHE A 31 -8.76 9.60 11.93
C PHE A 31 -9.85 9.27 12.94
N THR A 32 -10.83 8.47 12.54
CA THR A 32 -11.87 7.99 13.46
C THR A 32 -11.28 7.08 14.53
N GLU A 33 -10.44 6.12 14.14
CA GLU A 33 -9.67 5.29 15.08
C GLU A 33 -8.85 6.17 16.04
N LEU A 34 -8.10 7.15 15.53
CA LEU A 34 -7.32 8.07 16.37
C LEU A 34 -8.18 8.85 17.36
N SER A 35 -9.37 9.29 16.94
CA SER A 35 -10.26 10.05 17.80
C SER A 35 -10.90 9.18 18.89
N GLN A 36 -11.33 7.97 18.54
CA GLN A 36 -11.98 7.04 19.47
C GLN A 36 -11.00 6.40 20.46
N ASP A 37 -9.83 5.97 19.97
CA ASP A 37 -8.87 5.20 20.78
C ASP A 37 -8.01 6.10 21.69
N TYR A 38 -7.85 7.37 21.33
CA TYR A 38 -6.96 8.31 22.04
C TYR A 38 -7.64 9.61 22.48
N GLU A 39 -8.98 9.69 22.38
CA GLU A 39 -9.76 10.88 22.75
C GLU A 39 -9.24 12.17 22.08
N ALA A 40 -8.70 12.03 20.87
CA ALA A 40 -8.08 13.11 20.15
C ALA A 40 -9.09 13.84 19.28
N ASP A 41 -9.14 15.17 19.38
CA ASP A 41 -9.82 15.99 18.38
C ASP A 41 -8.96 16.10 17.12
N VAL A 42 -9.52 15.68 15.98
CA VAL A 42 -8.83 15.60 14.70
C VAL A 42 -9.56 16.45 13.66
N TYR A 43 -8.81 17.29 12.97
CA TYR A 43 -9.26 18.00 11.79
C TYR A 43 -8.32 17.75 10.62
N PHE A 44 -8.88 17.47 9.46
CA PHE A 44 -8.13 17.26 8.23
C PHE A 44 -8.78 18.00 7.06
N LEU A 45 -7.95 18.70 6.28
CA LEU A 45 -8.36 19.46 5.11
C LEU A 45 -7.43 19.13 3.94
N VAL A 46 -8.02 18.81 2.80
CA VAL A 46 -7.30 18.65 1.53
C VAL A 46 -7.98 19.45 0.44
N TYR A 47 -7.18 20.19 -0.33
CA TYR A 47 -7.63 20.86 -1.54
C TYR A 47 -7.14 20.11 -2.78
N ARG A 48 -8.06 19.70 -3.66
CA ARG A 48 -7.72 19.06 -4.94
C ARG A 48 -8.79 19.35 -5.98
N ASN A 49 -8.36 19.63 -7.22
CA ASN A 49 -9.25 19.85 -8.37
C ASN A 49 -10.36 20.91 -8.09
N GLY A 50 -10.02 22.01 -7.42
CA GLY A 50 -10.99 23.07 -7.12
C GLY A 50 -11.96 22.78 -5.98
N ARG A 51 -11.76 21.68 -5.22
CA ARG A 51 -12.66 21.28 -4.13
C ARG A 51 -11.88 21.04 -2.84
N PHE A 52 -12.51 21.42 -1.74
CA PHE A 52 -12.06 21.08 -0.40
C PHE A 52 -12.72 19.79 0.06
N HIS A 53 -11.93 18.92 0.68
CA HIS A 53 -12.36 17.73 1.38
C HIS A 53 -11.98 17.89 2.84
N THR A 54 -12.97 17.85 3.72
CA THR A 54 -12.81 18.05 5.16
C THR A 54 -13.23 16.81 5.94
N TYR A 55 -12.57 16.60 7.07
CA TYR A 55 -13.00 15.70 8.13
C TYR A 55 -12.82 16.44 9.45
N SER A 56 -13.83 16.34 10.32
CA SER A 56 -13.79 16.82 11.70
C SER A 56 -14.29 15.70 12.59
N SER A 57 -13.59 15.41 13.69
CA SER A 57 -14.06 14.48 14.71
C SER A 57 -15.14 15.07 15.61
N THR A 58 -15.25 16.41 15.64
CA THR A 58 -16.15 17.15 16.53
C THR A 58 -17.03 18.12 15.74
N ASP A 59 -18.25 18.32 16.24
CA ASP A 59 -19.23 19.27 15.70
C ASP A 59 -19.05 20.69 16.28
N ASN A 60 -17.98 20.92 17.04
CA ASN A 60 -17.68 22.23 17.59
C ASN A 60 -17.36 23.25 16.48
N ALA A 61 -18.18 24.30 16.37
CA ALA A 61 -18.02 25.36 15.37
C ALA A 61 -16.71 26.16 15.49
N LEU A 62 -16.05 26.14 16.66
CA LEU A 62 -14.75 26.79 16.89
C LEU A 62 -13.56 25.88 16.57
N TRP A 63 -13.82 24.63 16.14
CA TRP A 63 -12.81 23.66 15.75
C TRP A 63 -12.66 23.59 14.22
N PRO A 64 -11.45 23.57 13.67
CA PRO A 64 -10.15 23.67 14.35
C PRO A 64 -9.83 25.10 14.80
N PRO A 65 -8.92 25.28 15.77
CA PRO A 65 -8.46 26.61 16.17
C PRO A 65 -7.80 27.35 15.00
N SER A 66 -8.00 28.67 14.95
CA SER A 66 -7.38 29.51 13.93
C SER A 66 -5.84 29.49 14.05
N PRO A 67 -5.10 29.77 12.96
CA PRO A 67 -3.64 29.87 13.01
C PRO A 67 -3.12 30.90 14.03
N GLU A 68 -3.88 31.98 14.24
CA GLU A 68 -3.57 33.04 15.21
C GLU A 68 -3.80 32.58 16.65
N THR A 69 -4.81 31.74 16.88
CA THR A 69 -5.02 31.12 18.19
C THR A 69 -3.90 30.13 18.48
N LEU A 70 -3.54 29.28 17.51
CA LEU A 70 -2.48 28.28 17.66
C LEU A 70 -1.11 28.89 17.98
N SER A 71 -0.79 30.09 17.49
CA SER A 71 0.51 30.74 17.77
C SER A 71 0.64 31.26 19.20
N LYS A 72 -0.48 31.46 19.91
CA LYS A 72 -0.54 31.95 21.29
C LYS A 72 -0.56 30.81 22.32
N LEU A 73 -0.72 29.56 21.89
CA LEU A 73 -0.81 28.41 22.79
C LEU A 73 0.56 28.05 23.38
N TYR A 74 0.53 27.65 24.66
CA TYR A 74 1.66 27.02 25.33
C TYR A 74 1.23 25.64 25.86
N PRO A 75 1.97 24.56 25.56
CA PRO A 75 3.20 24.54 24.78
C PRO A 75 2.98 24.83 23.28
N PRO A 76 4.01 25.32 22.56
CA PRO A 76 3.90 25.58 21.13
C PRO A 76 3.50 24.32 20.34
N PRO A 77 2.56 24.41 19.37
CA PRO A 77 2.15 23.26 18.57
C PRO A 77 3.29 22.65 17.75
N ILE A 78 3.39 21.32 17.75
CA ILE A 78 4.37 20.57 16.96
C ILE A 78 3.93 20.57 15.48
N LYS A 79 4.73 21.18 14.60
CA LYS A 79 4.45 21.24 13.16
C LYS A 79 5.30 20.20 12.41
N LYS A 80 4.68 19.40 11.56
CA LYS A 80 5.38 18.43 10.68
C LYS A 80 5.17 18.82 9.22
N SER A 81 6.27 19.00 8.48
CA SER A 81 6.23 19.25 7.04
C SER A 81 6.36 17.95 6.24
N LEU A 82 6.11 18.01 4.93
CA LEU A 82 6.28 16.85 4.05
C LEU A 82 7.70 16.25 4.13
N ALA A 83 8.72 17.07 4.39
CA ALA A 83 10.10 16.61 4.53
C ALA A 83 10.27 15.63 5.69
N HIS A 84 9.49 15.78 6.77
CA HIS A 84 9.52 14.88 7.91
C HIS A 84 9.08 13.45 7.55
N TYR A 85 8.15 13.33 6.60
CA TYR A 85 7.55 12.05 6.20
C TYR A 85 8.15 11.44 4.92
N ARG A 86 9.16 12.08 4.32
CA ARG A 86 9.90 11.50 3.19
C ARG A 86 10.71 10.31 3.68
N ARG A 87 10.06 9.15 3.77
CA ARG A 87 10.70 7.86 3.99
C ARG A 87 11.64 7.61 2.81
N ILE A 88 12.95 7.65 3.03
CA ILE A 88 13.92 7.04 2.12
C ILE A 88 13.56 5.56 2.10
N LYS A 89 12.87 5.10 1.06
CA LYS A 89 12.71 3.66 0.84
C LYS A 89 14.09 3.17 0.41
N PRO A 90 14.83 2.38 1.21
CA PRO A 90 15.94 1.64 0.64
C PRO A 90 15.35 0.81 -0.52
N GLN A 91 15.95 0.90 -1.71
CA GLN A 91 15.62 -0.05 -2.75
C GLN A 91 15.92 -1.43 -2.16
N ARG A 92 14.88 -2.15 -1.71
CA ARG A 92 14.97 -3.60 -1.60
C ARG A 92 15.12 -4.06 -3.04
N ALA A 93 16.36 -4.28 -3.46
CA ALA A 93 16.66 -5.04 -4.65
C ALA A 93 15.79 -6.30 -4.56
N LYS A 94 14.82 -6.43 -5.47
CA LYS A 94 14.11 -7.69 -5.66
C LYS A 94 15.15 -8.69 -6.14
N VAL A 95 15.80 -9.39 -5.21
CA VAL A 95 16.50 -10.62 -5.54
C VAL A 95 15.42 -11.57 -6.01
N ASN A 96 15.32 -11.74 -7.34
CA ASN A 96 14.47 -12.73 -7.98
C ASN A 96 14.95 -14.12 -7.52
N SER A 97 14.36 -14.64 -6.45
CA SER A 97 14.61 -15.99 -5.91
C SER A 97 14.18 -17.12 -6.86
N ARG A 98 13.62 -16.81 -8.04
CA ARG A 98 13.16 -17.78 -9.04
C ARG A 98 14.28 -18.45 -9.86
N LYS A 99 15.56 -18.12 -9.68
CA LYS A 99 16.68 -18.80 -10.37
C LYS A 99 17.60 -19.64 -9.47
N ALA A 100 17.44 -19.62 -8.15
CA ALA A 100 18.35 -20.32 -7.24
C ALA A 100 18.05 -21.83 -7.08
N ILE A 101 16.87 -22.32 -7.48
CA ILE A 101 16.47 -23.72 -7.27
C ILE A 101 16.90 -24.65 -8.43
N LEU A 102 17.26 -24.11 -9.61
CA LEU A 102 17.61 -24.96 -10.76
C LEU A 102 19.08 -25.42 -10.76
N HIS A 103 19.99 -24.69 -10.12
CA HIS A 103 21.42 -25.03 -10.16
C HIS A 103 21.87 -26.06 -9.10
N LYS A 104 20.97 -26.50 -8.21
CA LYS A 104 21.29 -27.50 -7.17
C LYS A 104 20.87 -28.94 -7.54
N ARG A 105 20.20 -29.15 -8.68
CA ARG A 105 19.66 -30.47 -9.08
C ARG A 105 20.37 -31.14 -10.26
N LEU A 106 21.38 -30.50 -10.86
CA LEU A 106 22.17 -31.09 -11.96
C LEU A 106 23.57 -31.56 -11.52
N SER A 107 23.87 -31.51 -10.22
CA SER A 107 25.18 -31.88 -9.65
C SER A 107 25.15 -33.16 -8.80
N ALA A 108 24.04 -33.90 -8.77
CA ALA A 108 23.94 -35.13 -7.97
C ALA A 108 23.38 -36.28 -8.80
N GLY A 109 24.21 -37.31 -9.02
CA GLY A 109 23.81 -38.65 -9.42
C GLY A 109 23.74 -38.85 -10.93
N CYS A 110 24.86 -39.12 -11.63
CA CYS A 110 25.56 -40.40 -11.64
C CYS A 110 24.73 -41.50 -12.34
N SER A 111 25.08 -41.71 -13.61
CA SER A 111 24.70 -42.80 -14.48
C SER A 111 25.06 -44.14 -13.85
N LEU A 112 24.16 -45.13 -13.86
CA LEU A 112 24.49 -46.56 -13.82
C LEU A 112 23.30 -47.40 -14.36
N THR A 113 23.50 -47.87 -15.60
CA THR A 113 23.21 -49.21 -16.15
C THR A 113 21.81 -49.82 -16.03
N SER A 114 21.22 -49.98 -17.21
CA SER A 114 20.22 -50.99 -17.60
C SER A 114 20.64 -52.42 -17.22
N ALA A 115 19.72 -53.19 -16.63
CA ALA A 115 19.76 -54.65 -16.60
C ALA A 115 18.33 -55.21 -16.68
N GLN A 116 18.21 -56.25 -17.52
CA GLN A 116 17.01 -56.91 -18.01
C GLN A 116 16.36 -57.90 -17.02
N SER A 117 15.20 -58.42 -17.46
CA SER A 117 14.60 -59.73 -17.11
C SER A 117 13.83 -59.72 -15.77
N GLU A 118 12.74 -60.45 -15.54
CA GLU A 118 11.95 -61.41 -16.30
C GLU A 118 10.74 -61.76 -15.40
N PHE A 119 9.65 -62.24 -16.00
CA PHE A 119 8.56 -63.09 -15.47
C PHE A 119 7.94 -62.87 -14.07
N GLY A 120 6.60 -62.93 -14.02
CA GLY A 120 5.91 -63.33 -12.79
C GLY A 120 4.44 -62.95 -12.66
N HIS A 121 3.58 -63.52 -13.51
CA HIS A 121 2.14 -63.57 -13.33
C HIS A 121 1.79 -64.51 -12.16
N VAL A 122 1.08 -64.08 -11.11
CA VAL A 122 0.19 -64.97 -10.31
C VAL A 122 -0.99 -64.20 -9.72
N ILE A 123 -2.14 -64.81 -9.93
CA ILE A 123 -3.52 -64.52 -9.54
C ILE A 123 -3.71 -64.85 -8.04
N GLY A 124 -4.56 -64.10 -7.31
CA GLY A 124 -4.95 -64.50 -5.95
C GLY A 124 -6.20 -63.80 -5.43
N ARG A 125 -7.35 -64.46 -5.58
CA ARG A 125 -8.65 -64.11 -4.98
C ARG A 125 -8.60 -64.16 -3.44
N LYS A 126 -9.25 -63.22 -2.76
CA LYS A 126 -10.50 -63.44 -2.02
C LYS A 126 -11.04 -62.12 -1.50
#